data_AF-A0A536B5Q3-F1
#
_entry.id   AF-A0A536B5Q3-F1
#
_cell.length_a   1.000
_cell.length_b   1.000
_cell.length_c   1.000
_cell.angle_alpha   90.00
_cell.angle_beta   90.00
_cell.angle_gamma   90.00
#
_symmetry.space_group_name_H-M   'P 1'
#
loop_
_entity.id
_entity.type
_entity.pdbx_description
1 polymer ?
#
loop_
_entity_poly.entity_id
_entity_poly.type
_entity_poly.pdbx_seq_one_letter_code
_entity_poly.pdbx_strand_id
1 'polypeptide(L)'
;MGRLGRGMRWAYRWRAIVLGCSALLSCPISGARTAAVASLCGNGIVEPGEQCDDGGANGSTPCCSASCELIDGDRDGVCDALDPCTNTQLVQIEAPRLVARLTSPGDMTFDVRGAMVVPPSPPIDAASKGIRLVMKNFYEVPLDATVPGGLGWGDSGGGWVYRDPVGANGGITRVVLRQIGATPGALAFDIKGKRARFPDLVGVLPLKVSVVIDSPTAVTGQCGEEYVRTALCALNSSGRTLSCGPLRSPFSCRSPLPDALVRCDLARAVAAQEAYWTPHLAYYSGPCSGLPGFVPSPGVACTTTGTSANFIVVTAHGAARDACAWNSCLAPGRPHVVCKRGAISASCSG
;
A
#
# COMPACT_ATOMS: atom_id res chain seq x y z
N MET A 1 -0.79 -76.76 -21.59
CA MET A 1 0.48 -76.69 -22.36
C MET A 1 0.33 -75.57 -23.36
N GLY A 2 1.13 -74.51 -23.49
CA GLY A 2 2.41 -74.10 -22.94
C GLY A 2 2.91 -72.93 -23.80
N ARG A 3 3.04 -71.75 -23.18
CA ARG A 3 3.90 -70.55 -23.44
C ARG A 3 4.25 -70.11 -24.87
N LEU A 4 4.12 -68.79 -25.09
CA LEU A 4 5.01 -67.81 -25.77
C LEU A 4 4.26 -66.45 -25.70
N GLY A 5 4.78 -65.23 -25.59
CA GLY A 5 6.13 -64.66 -25.58
C GLY A 5 6.02 -63.14 -25.82
N ARG A 6 6.59 -62.35 -24.88
CA ARG A 6 7.04 -60.93 -24.89
C ARG A 6 6.74 -60.00 -26.10
N GLY A 7 6.15 -58.83 -25.79
CA GLY A 7 6.80 -57.50 -25.81
C GLY A 7 6.98 -56.75 -27.15
N MET A 8 6.51 -55.49 -27.20
CA MET A 8 7.19 -54.41 -27.95
C MET A 8 6.74 -53.02 -27.46
N ARG A 9 7.74 -52.21 -27.08
CA ARG A 9 7.63 -50.80 -26.67
C ARG A 9 7.74 -49.91 -27.91
N TRP A 10 6.86 -48.94 -28.05
CA TRP A 10 6.94 -47.91 -29.09
C TRP A 10 7.71 -46.69 -28.57
N ALA A 11 8.85 -46.39 -29.19
CA ALA A 11 9.60 -45.16 -29.01
C ALA A 11 9.49 -44.32 -30.29
N TYR A 12 8.73 -43.23 -30.25
CA TYR A 12 8.68 -42.24 -31.32
C TYR A 12 9.81 -41.22 -31.12
N ARG A 13 10.81 -41.26 -32.01
CA ARG A 13 11.88 -40.26 -32.14
C ARG A 13 11.36 -39.11 -33.01
N TRP A 14 11.25 -37.91 -32.46
CA TRP A 14 11.08 -36.67 -33.23
C TRP A 14 12.45 -36.07 -33.54
N ARG A 15 12.78 -35.94 -34.84
CA ARG A 15 13.97 -35.24 -35.32
C ARG A 15 13.63 -33.74 -35.44
N ALA A 16 14.29 -32.89 -34.65
CA ALA A 16 14.30 -31.45 -34.87
C ALA A 16 15.30 -31.11 -35.99
N ILE A 17 14.82 -30.47 -37.05
CA ILE A 17 15.65 -29.87 -38.10
C ILE A 17 16.00 -28.46 -37.63
N VAL A 18 17.28 -28.22 -37.33
CA VAL A 18 17.81 -26.88 -37.09
C VAL A 18 18.24 -26.32 -38.45
N LEU A 19 17.46 -25.38 -38.98
CA LEU A 19 17.88 -24.56 -40.12
C LEU A 19 18.67 -23.36 -39.58
N GLY A 20 19.97 -23.33 -39.90
CA GLY A 20 20.88 -22.25 -39.56
C GLY A 20 20.56 -20.97 -40.33
N CYS A 21 20.48 -19.86 -39.61
CA CYS A 21 20.39 -18.53 -40.18
C CYS A 21 21.80 -18.08 -40.61
N SER A 22 22.03 -17.98 -41.92
CA SER A 22 23.27 -17.47 -42.49
C SER A 22 23.26 -15.94 -42.50
N ALA A 23 24.39 -15.36 -42.11
CA ALA A 23 24.63 -13.93 -42.02
C ALA A 23 24.57 -13.20 -43.38
N LEU A 24 24.42 -11.87 -43.29
CA LEU A 24 24.50 -10.83 -44.33
C LEU A 24 23.15 -10.34 -44.86
N LEU A 25 22.49 -9.49 -44.07
CA LEU A 25 21.72 -8.35 -44.54
C LEU A 25 21.73 -7.28 -43.45
N SER A 26 22.49 -6.21 -43.69
CA SER A 26 22.48 -4.98 -42.92
C SER A 26 21.09 -4.35 -43.02
N CYS A 27 20.24 -4.61 -42.03
CA CYS A 27 19.04 -3.81 -41.80
C CYS A 27 19.50 -2.56 -41.05
N PRO A 28 19.43 -1.34 -41.62
CA PRO A 28 19.57 -0.16 -40.81
C PRO A 28 18.43 -0.22 -39.79
N ILE A 29 18.77 -0.38 -38.52
CA ILE A 29 17.85 -0.12 -37.41
C ILE A 29 17.67 1.40 -37.44
N SER A 30 16.88 1.88 -38.40
CA SER A 30 16.25 3.18 -38.32
C SER A 30 15.54 3.14 -36.98
N GLY A 31 16.04 3.95 -36.05
CA GLY A 31 15.41 4.15 -34.76
C GLY A 31 13.95 4.39 -35.03
N ALA A 32 13.13 3.38 -34.72
CA ALA A 32 11.72 3.58 -34.55
C ALA A 32 11.67 4.60 -33.41
N ARG A 33 11.54 5.87 -33.79
CA ARG A 33 10.90 6.84 -32.92
C ARG A 33 9.62 6.12 -32.53
N THR A 34 9.52 5.69 -31.28
CA THR A 34 8.25 5.39 -30.67
C THR A 34 7.36 6.54 -31.10
N ALA A 35 6.45 6.28 -32.03
CA ALA A 35 5.36 7.20 -32.25
C ALA A 35 4.77 7.32 -30.84
N ALA A 36 4.93 8.48 -30.22
CA ALA A 36 4.11 8.83 -29.10
C ALA A 36 2.70 8.61 -29.64
N VAL A 37 2.06 7.53 -29.20
CA VAL A 37 0.62 7.39 -29.35
C VAL A 37 0.16 8.68 -28.71
N ALA A 38 -0.36 9.62 -29.52
CA ALA A 38 -0.93 10.82 -28.96
C ALA A 38 -1.99 10.29 -27.99
N SER A 39 -1.77 10.46 -26.68
CA SER A 39 -2.73 10.03 -25.67
C SER A 39 -4.09 10.52 -26.14
N LEU A 40 -4.97 9.58 -26.46
CA LEU A 40 -6.30 9.86 -26.99
C LEU A 40 -7.24 10.11 -25.83
N CYS A 41 -6.77 10.91 -24.87
CA CYS A 41 -7.47 11.17 -23.64
C CYS A 41 -8.94 11.45 -23.91
N GLY A 42 -9.81 10.64 -23.31
CA GLY A 42 -11.25 10.72 -23.52
C GLY A 42 -11.80 9.66 -24.48
N ASN A 43 -11.06 8.58 -24.74
CA ASN A 43 -11.56 7.44 -25.52
C ASN A 43 -12.14 6.32 -24.63
N GLY A 44 -11.97 6.43 -23.31
CA GLY A 44 -12.45 5.49 -22.30
C GLY A 44 -11.52 4.29 -22.08
N ILE A 45 -10.26 4.38 -22.52
CA ILE A 45 -9.25 3.34 -22.38
C ILE A 45 -8.01 4.00 -21.77
N VAL A 46 -7.62 3.59 -20.56
CA VAL A 46 -6.39 4.10 -19.94
C VAL A 46 -5.16 3.60 -20.70
N GLU A 47 -4.49 4.52 -21.39
CA GLU A 47 -3.30 4.27 -22.21
C GLU A 47 -1.99 4.65 -21.48
N PRO A 48 -0.81 4.19 -21.95
CA PRO A 48 0.47 4.64 -21.40
C PRO A 48 0.62 6.16 -21.46
N GLY A 49 0.69 6.80 -20.28
CA GLY A 49 0.74 8.25 -20.14
C GLY A 49 -0.51 8.86 -19.49
N GLU A 50 -1.58 8.08 -19.36
CA GLU A 50 -2.84 8.47 -18.72
C GLU A 50 -2.91 7.86 -17.31
N GLN A 51 -3.52 8.59 -16.39
CA GLN A 51 -3.78 8.14 -15.01
C GLN A 51 -5.23 7.70 -14.80
N CYS A 52 -6.13 8.12 -15.71
CA CYS A 52 -7.55 7.79 -15.76
C CYS A 52 -8.05 8.05 -17.19
N ASP A 53 -9.19 7.45 -17.56
CA ASP A 53 -9.92 7.84 -18.77
C ASP A 53 -11.40 7.47 -18.63
N ASP A 54 -12.23 8.45 -18.29
CA ASP A 54 -13.70 8.34 -18.21
C ASP A 54 -14.37 8.63 -19.57
N GLY A 55 -13.60 8.61 -20.66
CA GLY A 55 -14.09 8.89 -22.01
C GLY A 55 -14.48 10.35 -22.19
N GLY A 56 -15.57 10.60 -22.91
CA GLY A 56 -16.11 11.95 -23.09
C GLY A 56 -16.51 12.67 -21.78
N ALA A 57 -16.49 11.99 -20.64
CA ALA A 57 -16.76 12.57 -19.33
C ALA A 57 -15.52 13.18 -18.65
N ASN A 58 -14.32 13.06 -19.24
CA ASN A 58 -13.11 13.67 -18.70
C ASN A 58 -13.28 15.18 -18.45
N GLY A 59 -12.82 15.65 -17.29
CA GLY A 59 -12.99 17.03 -16.82
C GLY A 59 -14.39 17.38 -16.34
N SER A 60 -15.36 16.45 -16.46
CA SER A 60 -16.71 16.58 -15.89
C SER A 60 -16.98 15.61 -14.74
N THR A 61 -16.13 14.59 -14.57
CA THR A 61 -16.12 13.74 -13.39
C THR A 61 -15.18 14.33 -12.33
N PRO A 62 -15.42 14.02 -11.04
CA PRO A 62 -14.58 14.55 -9.98
C PRO A 62 -13.26 13.77 -9.82
N CYS A 63 -13.01 12.75 -10.64
CA CYS A 63 -11.83 11.88 -10.55
C CYS A 63 -10.90 11.98 -11.74
N CYS A 64 -11.41 12.28 -12.94
CA CYS A 64 -10.58 12.37 -14.14
C CYS A 64 -10.61 13.77 -14.74
N SER A 65 -9.45 14.41 -14.85
CA SER A 65 -9.30 15.71 -15.48
C SER A 65 -9.47 15.62 -17.01
N ALA A 66 -9.64 16.77 -17.67
CA ALA A 66 -9.75 16.84 -19.14
C ALA A 66 -8.47 16.38 -19.87
N SER A 67 -7.35 16.27 -19.16
CA SER A 67 -6.05 15.81 -19.66
C SER A 67 -5.69 14.40 -19.21
N CYS A 68 -6.64 13.62 -18.69
CA CYS A 68 -6.44 12.24 -18.24
C CYS A 68 -5.43 12.11 -17.08
N GLU A 69 -5.29 13.19 -16.32
CA GLU A 69 -4.64 13.19 -15.02
C GLU A 69 -5.68 12.89 -13.94
N LEU A 70 -5.32 12.03 -13.01
CA LEU A 70 -6.15 11.71 -11.85
C LEU A 70 -6.21 12.95 -10.95
N ILE A 71 -7.41 13.35 -10.56
CA ILE A 71 -7.62 14.42 -9.59
C ILE A 71 -7.33 13.82 -8.21
N ASP A 72 -6.07 13.86 -7.82
CA ASP A 72 -5.52 13.20 -6.64
C ASP A 72 -4.47 14.14 -6.00
N GLY A 73 -4.89 14.83 -4.94
CA GLY A 73 -4.15 15.90 -4.30
C GLY A 73 -2.94 15.45 -3.49
N ASP A 74 -2.96 14.22 -2.96
CA ASP A 74 -1.86 13.65 -2.17
C ASP A 74 -1.11 12.50 -2.87
N ARG A 75 -1.54 12.14 -4.08
CA ARG A 75 -0.89 11.22 -5.03
C ARG A 75 -0.82 9.79 -4.52
N ASP A 76 -1.86 9.35 -3.84
CA ASP A 76 -1.96 7.99 -3.31
C ASP A 76 -2.57 6.99 -4.33
N GLY A 77 -2.99 7.48 -5.50
CA GLY A 77 -3.62 6.69 -6.57
C GLY A 77 -5.14 6.52 -6.41
N VAL A 78 -5.76 7.22 -5.46
CA VAL A 78 -7.21 7.31 -5.28
C VAL A 78 -7.61 8.76 -5.57
N CYS A 79 -8.62 8.98 -6.41
CA CYS A 79 -9.08 10.34 -6.64
C CYS A 79 -9.66 10.96 -5.36
N ASP A 80 -9.46 12.27 -5.18
CA ASP A 80 -9.90 13.03 -4.01
C ASP A 80 -11.37 12.81 -3.67
N ALA A 81 -12.22 12.64 -4.69
CA ALA A 81 -13.65 12.41 -4.52
C ALA A 81 -14.00 11.05 -3.92
N LEU A 82 -13.10 10.07 -4.05
CA LEU A 82 -13.25 8.70 -3.53
C LEU A 82 -12.25 8.39 -2.40
N ASP A 83 -11.44 9.37 -2.01
CA ASP A 83 -10.47 9.21 -0.93
C ASP A 83 -10.99 9.83 0.38
N PRO A 84 -11.25 9.01 1.41
CA PRO A 84 -11.54 9.50 2.75
C PRO A 84 -10.43 10.38 3.35
N CYS A 85 -9.18 10.17 2.96
CA CYS A 85 -7.99 10.81 3.49
C CYS A 85 -7.27 11.69 2.44
N THR A 86 -7.86 12.82 2.04
CA THR A 86 -7.22 13.76 1.09
C THR A 86 -7.50 15.23 1.40
N ASN A 87 -6.50 16.06 1.03
CA ASN A 87 -6.64 17.30 0.25
C ASN A 87 -5.42 18.26 0.37
N THR A 88 -4.40 17.92 1.17
CA THR A 88 -3.23 18.79 1.33
C THR A 88 -1.89 18.09 1.57
N GLN A 89 -1.86 16.86 2.10
CA GLN A 89 -0.61 16.17 2.43
C GLN A 89 -0.80 14.66 2.62
N LEU A 90 0.10 13.85 2.06
CA LEU A 90 0.20 12.43 2.39
C LEU A 90 0.72 12.28 3.83
N VAL A 91 -0.16 11.84 4.73
CA VAL A 91 0.20 11.54 6.12
C VAL A 91 0.18 10.04 6.32
N GLN A 92 1.32 9.49 6.71
CA GLN A 92 1.44 8.05 6.91
C GLN A 92 1.21 7.65 8.35
N ILE A 93 0.45 6.56 8.54
CA ILE A 93 0.33 5.93 9.86
C ILE A 93 1.62 5.19 10.18
N GLU A 94 2.23 5.55 11.29
CA GLU A 94 3.42 4.94 11.81
C GLU A 94 3.12 3.81 12.77
N ALA A 95 3.92 2.76 12.63
CA ALA A 95 3.84 1.56 13.44
C ALA A 95 2.40 1.01 13.56
N PRO A 96 1.68 0.81 12.44
CA PRO A 96 0.32 0.30 12.50
C PRO A 96 0.31 -1.08 13.14
N ARG A 97 -0.65 -1.29 14.03
CA ARG A 97 -0.93 -2.57 14.66
C ARG A 97 -2.39 -2.87 14.48
N LEU A 98 -2.69 -4.07 13.98
CA LEU A 98 -4.04 -4.59 13.85
C LEU A 98 -4.14 -5.89 14.64
N VAL A 99 -5.15 -5.98 15.51
CA VAL A 99 -5.57 -7.24 16.10
C VAL A 99 -7.04 -7.45 15.74
N ALA A 100 -7.33 -8.52 15.00
CA ALA A 100 -8.68 -8.92 14.63
C ALA A 100 -9.00 -10.29 15.20
N ARG A 101 -10.18 -10.47 15.79
CA ARG A 101 -10.60 -11.72 16.45
C ARG A 101 -12.00 -12.12 16.03
N LEU A 102 -12.15 -13.35 15.52
CA LEU A 102 -13.44 -13.97 15.22
C LEU A 102 -14.27 -14.20 16.48
N THR A 103 -15.43 -13.55 16.54
CA THR A 103 -16.43 -13.76 17.59
C THR A 103 -17.51 -14.75 17.15
N SER A 104 -18.00 -14.62 15.92
CA SER A 104 -19.01 -15.47 15.29
C SER A 104 -18.66 -15.64 13.80
N PRO A 105 -19.30 -16.55 13.05
CA PRO A 105 -19.15 -16.60 11.60
C PRO A 105 -19.54 -15.25 10.99
N GLY A 106 -18.58 -14.54 10.40
CA GLY A 106 -18.79 -13.25 9.75
C GLY A 106 -18.71 -12.00 10.63
N ASP A 107 -18.64 -12.11 11.97
CA ASP A 107 -18.34 -10.95 12.84
C ASP A 107 -17.00 -11.09 13.56
N MET A 108 -16.31 -9.96 13.64
CA MET A 108 -15.07 -9.83 14.37
C MET A 108 -15.04 -8.62 15.29
N THR A 109 -14.28 -8.76 16.38
CA THR A 109 -13.75 -7.62 17.11
C THR A 109 -12.41 -7.20 16.53
N PHE A 110 -12.12 -5.90 16.55
CA PHE A 110 -10.85 -5.37 16.08
C PHE A 110 -10.28 -4.32 17.05
N ASP A 111 -8.97 -4.17 17.00
CA ASP A 111 -8.19 -3.13 17.68
C ASP A 111 -7.11 -2.65 16.70
N VAL A 112 -7.23 -1.40 16.25
CA VAL A 112 -6.28 -0.75 15.36
C VAL A 112 -5.57 0.35 16.13
N ARG A 113 -4.23 0.34 16.07
CA ARG A 113 -3.40 1.34 16.73
C ARG A 113 -2.31 1.83 15.81
N GLY A 114 -1.85 3.05 16.07
CA GLY A 114 -0.75 3.65 15.36
C GLY A 114 -0.46 5.05 15.87
N ALA A 115 0.45 5.72 15.21
CA ALA A 115 0.69 7.15 15.38
C ALA A 115 0.69 7.84 14.02
N MET A 116 0.45 9.14 13.98
CA MET A 116 0.50 9.95 12.76
C MET A 116 0.83 11.39 13.13
N VAL A 117 1.31 12.17 12.16
CA VAL A 117 1.54 13.61 12.32
C VAL A 117 0.69 14.32 11.29
N VAL A 118 -0.42 14.91 11.73
CA VAL A 118 -1.36 15.61 10.87
C VAL A 118 -1.10 17.13 10.90
N PRO A 119 -1.58 17.90 9.90
CA PRO A 119 -1.56 19.35 9.96
C PRO A 119 -2.23 19.87 11.25
N PRO A 120 -1.54 20.72 12.05
CA PRO A 120 -2.08 21.21 13.32
C PRO A 120 -3.07 22.37 13.15
N SER A 121 -3.24 22.87 11.92
CA SER A 121 -4.15 23.94 11.55
C SER A 121 -5.15 23.43 10.51
N PRO A 122 -6.46 23.60 10.71
CA PRO A 122 -7.11 24.19 11.89
C PRO A 122 -6.89 23.37 13.16
N PRO A 123 -7.19 23.91 14.37
CA PRO A 123 -7.03 23.16 15.61
C PRO A 123 -7.74 21.81 15.54
N ILE A 124 -7.02 20.75 15.90
CA ILE A 124 -7.55 19.38 15.92
C ILE A 124 -8.62 19.30 17.01
N ASP A 125 -9.83 18.88 16.65
CA ASP A 125 -10.94 18.71 17.60
C ASP A 125 -11.84 17.52 17.21
N ALA A 126 -11.41 16.33 17.61
CA ALA A 126 -12.17 15.11 17.33
C ALA A 126 -13.52 15.04 18.08
N ALA A 127 -13.67 15.76 19.20
CA ALA A 127 -14.95 15.77 19.92
C ALA A 127 -16.03 16.49 19.11
N SER A 128 -15.69 17.61 18.45
CA SER A 128 -16.66 18.33 17.62
C SER A 128 -16.75 17.79 16.19
N LYS A 129 -15.63 17.31 15.63
CA LYS A 129 -15.57 16.84 14.23
C LYS A 129 -15.89 15.36 14.05
N GLY A 130 -15.67 14.53 15.07
CA GLY A 130 -15.77 13.08 14.94
C GLY A 130 -14.53 12.46 14.32
N ILE A 131 -14.62 11.18 13.94
CA ILE A 131 -13.57 10.48 13.18
C ILE A 131 -14.19 9.51 12.17
N ARG A 132 -13.45 9.14 11.12
CA ARG A 132 -13.80 8.00 10.25
C ARG A 132 -12.64 7.01 10.20
N LEU A 133 -12.97 5.73 10.29
CA LEU A 133 -12.03 4.63 10.08
C LEU A 133 -12.47 3.86 8.85
N VAL A 134 -11.59 3.79 7.86
CA VAL A 134 -11.76 2.95 6.68
C VAL A 134 -10.68 1.88 6.70
N MET A 135 -11.10 0.63 6.58
CA MET A 135 -10.25 -0.51 6.32
C MET A 135 -10.71 -1.13 5.02
N LYS A 136 -9.85 -1.11 4.01
CA LYS A 136 -10.13 -1.66 2.67
C LYS A 136 -8.94 -2.44 2.13
N ASN A 137 -9.21 -3.39 1.26
CA ASN A 137 -8.22 -3.98 0.38
C ASN A 137 -8.71 -3.81 -1.07
N PHE A 138 -8.10 -4.52 -2.01
CA PHE A 138 -8.48 -4.45 -3.41
C PHE A 138 -9.86 -5.06 -3.70
N TYR A 139 -10.27 -6.08 -2.95
CA TYR A 139 -11.48 -6.86 -3.21
C TYR A 139 -12.70 -6.39 -2.43
N GLU A 140 -12.49 -5.77 -1.27
CA GLU A 140 -13.56 -5.47 -0.32
C GLU A 140 -13.22 -4.30 0.61
N VAL A 141 -14.25 -3.79 1.28
CA VAL A 141 -14.17 -2.78 2.34
C VAL A 141 -14.68 -3.40 3.64
N PRO A 142 -13.83 -4.13 4.41
CA PRO A 142 -14.25 -4.80 5.63
C PRO A 142 -14.84 -3.88 6.70
N LEU A 143 -14.46 -2.60 6.69
CA LEU A 143 -15.02 -1.57 7.56
C LEU A 143 -14.95 -0.19 6.89
N ASP A 144 -16.06 0.50 6.88
CA ASP A 144 -16.13 1.95 6.69
C ASP A 144 -17.10 2.51 7.73
N ALA A 145 -16.55 3.15 8.75
CA ALA A 145 -17.32 3.59 9.91
C ALA A 145 -16.97 5.03 10.28
N THR A 146 -18.00 5.85 10.40
CA THR A 146 -17.90 7.24 10.85
C THR A 146 -18.49 7.36 12.25
N VAL A 147 -17.70 7.89 13.18
CA VAL A 147 -18.15 8.34 14.50
C VAL A 147 -18.38 9.86 14.41
N PRO A 148 -19.62 10.34 14.58
CA PRO A 148 -19.88 11.78 14.55
C PRO A 148 -19.28 12.47 15.79
N GLY A 149 -19.08 13.79 15.69
CA GLY A 149 -18.81 14.62 16.85
C GLY A 149 -20.00 14.68 17.83
N GLY A 150 -19.72 15.05 19.08
CA GLY A 150 -20.72 15.25 20.13
C GLY A 150 -20.80 14.07 21.10
N LEU A 151 -21.97 13.43 21.17
CA LEU A 151 -22.27 12.44 22.21
C LEU A 151 -21.27 11.27 22.21
N GLY A 152 -20.82 10.89 23.41
CA GLY A 152 -19.88 9.79 23.61
C GLY A 152 -18.41 10.22 23.64
N TRP A 153 -18.11 11.45 23.21
CA TRP A 153 -16.78 12.05 23.35
C TRP A 153 -16.57 12.67 24.75
N GLY A 154 -15.35 12.56 25.25
CA GLY A 154 -14.88 13.25 26.44
C GLY A 154 -13.41 13.64 26.32
N ASP A 155 -13.01 14.67 27.07
CA ASP A 155 -11.63 15.12 27.20
C ASP A 155 -10.85 14.18 28.15
N SER A 156 -9.56 13.97 27.84
CA SER A 156 -8.64 13.16 28.63
C SER A 156 -7.36 13.90 29.05
N GLY A 157 -7.35 15.24 29.00
CA GLY A 157 -6.21 16.05 29.44
C GLY A 157 -5.02 15.93 28.49
N GLY A 158 -5.25 16.25 27.21
CA GLY A 158 -4.27 16.12 26.12
C GLY A 158 -4.70 15.15 25.00
N GLY A 159 -5.99 14.88 24.89
CA GLY A 159 -6.55 13.98 23.89
C GLY A 159 -8.05 13.78 24.04
N TRP A 160 -8.64 13.02 23.11
CA TRP A 160 -10.06 12.74 23.04
C TRP A 160 -10.35 11.26 23.23
N VAL A 161 -11.41 10.96 23.97
CA VAL A 161 -11.88 9.59 24.17
C VAL A 161 -13.34 9.49 23.79
N TYR A 162 -13.65 8.63 22.83
CA TYR A 162 -15.01 8.23 22.49
C TYR A 162 -15.36 6.89 23.15
N ARG A 163 -16.58 6.75 23.64
CA ARG A 163 -17.11 5.49 24.18
C ARG A 163 -18.53 5.22 23.72
N ASP A 164 -18.72 4.04 23.16
CA ASP A 164 -20.02 3.51 22.76
C ASP A 164 -20.02 1.98 22.88
N PRO A 165 -20.38 1.42 24.04
CA PRO A 165 -20.39 -0.03 24.24
C PRO A 165 -21.29 -0.79 23.24
N VAL A 166 -22.32 -0.12 22.70
CA VAL A 166 -23.26 -0.69 21.74
C VAL A 166 -22.65 -0.75 20.34
N GLY A 167 -21.78 0.20 19.99
CA GLY A 167 -21.13 0.32 18.70
C GLY A 167 -22.11 0.77 17.61
N ALA A 168 -22.97 1.73 17.93
CA ALA A 168 -23.99 2.27 17.03
C ALA A 168 -23.38 2.85 15.73
N ASN A 169 -22.17 3.40 15.83
CA ASN A 169 -21.45 4.01 14.71
C ASN A 169 -20.55 2.99 14.00
N GLY A 170 -21.14 2.19 13.11
CA GLY A 170 -20.41 1.21 12.30
C GLY A 170 -19.67 0.15 13.12
N GLY A 171 -20.10 -0.12 14.35
CA GLY A 171 -19.44 -1.07 15.24
C GLY A 171 -18.25 -0.53 16.03
N ILE A 172 -17.87 0.75 15.85
CA ILE A 172 -16.82 1.39 16.66
C ILE A 172 -17.32 1.56 18.09
N THR A 173 -16.59 1.00 19.03
CA THR A 173 -16.95 1.01 20.45
C THR A 173 -16.09 1.93 21.31
N ARG A 174 -14.89 2.24 20.85
CA ARG A 174 -13.96 3.13 21.54
C ARG A 174 -13.01 3.77 20.55
N VAL A 175 -12.76 5.05 20.75
CA VAL A 175 -11.66 5.79 20.11
C VAL A 175 -10.85 6.43 21.21
N VAL A 176 -9.54 6.37 21.09
CA VAL A 176 -8.62 7.20 21.86
C VAL A 176 -7.72 7.90 20.87
N LEU A 177 -7.67 9.23 20.95
CA LEU A 177 -6.69 10.06 20.27
C LEU A 177 -5.91 10.80 21.34
N ARG A 178 -4.59 10.71 21.33
CA ARG A 178 -3.73 11.33 22.33
C ARG A 178 -2.60 12.08 21.66
N GLN A 179 -2.37 13.32 22.06
CA GLN A 179 -1.19 14.06 21.64
C GLN A 179 0.08 13.39 22.19
N ILE A 180 1.10 13.23 21.35
CA ILE A 180 2.35 12.57 21.73
C ILE A 180 3.56 13.48 21.49
N GLY A 181 4.44 13.56 22.49
CA GLY A 181 5.63 14.42 22.41
C GLY A 181 5.27 15.90 22.31
N ALA A 182 6.24 16.69 21.85
CA ALA A 182 6.10 18.15 21.70
C ALA A 182 5.75 18.59 20.26
N THR A 183 5.78 17.66 19.29
CA THR A 183 5.51 17.98 17.89
C THR A 183 4.02 18.30 17.68
N PRO A 184 3.67 19.51 17.19
CA PRO A 184 2.28 19.84 16.87
C PRO A 184 1.69 18.84 15.87
N GLY A 185 0.45 18.41 16.11
CA GLY A 185 -0.25 17.46 15.25
C GLY A 185 0.19 16.00 15.37
N ALA A 186 1.19 15.69 16.21
CA ALA A 186 1.58 14.31 16.48
C ALA A 186 0.57 13.62 17.42
N LEU A 187 -0.11 12.62 16.90
CA LEU A 187 -1.19 11.89 17.59
C LEU A 187 -0.90 10.39 17.62
N ALA A 188 -1.18 9.74 18.75
CA ALA A 188 -1.35 8.31 18.83
C ALA A 188 -2.84 7.97 18.89
N PHE A 189 -3.24 6.92 18.18
CA PHE A 189 -4.61 6.44 18.17
C PHE A 189 -4.76 4.97 18.60
N ASP A 190 -5.90 4.66 19.22
CA ASP A 190 -6.38 3.31 19.55
C ASP A 190 -7.89 3.27 19.27
N ILE A 191 -8.27 2.55 18.23
CA ILE A 191 -9.67 2.41 17.79
C ILE A 191 -10.07 0.96 17.93
N LYS A 192 -11.16 0.72 18.67
CA LYS A 192 -11.72 -0.61 18.90
C LYS A 192 -13.14 -0.69 18.41
N GLY A 193 -13.48 -1.83 17.84
CA GLY A 193 -14.84 -2.10 17.42
C GLY A 193 -15.17 -3.57 17.32
N LYS A 194 -16.39 -3.81 16.87
CA LYS A 194 -17.00 -5.11 16.64
C LYS A 194 -17.79 -5.09 15.34
N ARG A 195 -18.14 -6.26 14.81
CA ARG A 195 -18.89 -6.43 13.55
C ARG A 195 -18.14 -5.92 12.31
N ALA A 196 -16.82 -5.87 12.35
CA ALA A 196 -16.04 -5.79 11.12
C ALA A 196 -16.18 -7.12 10.37
N ARG A 197 -16.38 -7.04 9.06
CA ARG A 197 -16.66 -8.19 8.20
C ARG A 197 -15.41 -8.55 7.42
N PHE A 198 -14.68 -9.54 7.91
CA PHE A 198 -13.54 -10.13 7.21
C PHE A 198 -13.93 -11.58 6.85
N PRO A 199 -14.33 -11.87 5.60
CA PRO A 199 -14.76 -13.22 5.20
C PRO A 199 -13.63 -14.24 5.32
N ASP A 200 -12.38 -13.83 5.11
CA ASP A 200 -11.17 -14.59 5.42
C ASP A 200 -10.08 -13.68 6.00
N LEU A 201 -9.60 -13.97 7.21
CA LEU A 201 -8.58 -13.19 7.91
C LEU A 201 -7.26 -13.05 7.14
N VAL A 202 -6.94 -13.99 6.26
CA VAL A 202 -5.68 -13.95 5.49
C VAL A 202 -5.92 -13.34 4.10
N GLY A 203 -7.04 -13.69 3.45
CA GLY A 203 -7.44 -13.13 2.16
C GLY A 203 -7.72 -11.62 2.17
N VAL A 204 -7.92 -11.02 3.34
CA VAL A 204 -8.16 -9.57 3.46
C VAL A 204 -6.90 -8.70 3.38
N LEU A 205 -5.71 -9.31 3.32
CA LEU A 205 -4.42 -8.61 3.34
C LEU A 205 -3.80 -8.54 1.93
N PRO A 206 -3.04 -7.48 1.60
CA PRO A 206 -2.72 -6.32 2.43
C PRO A 206 -3.94 -5.40 2.62
N LEU A 207 -4.08 -4.85 3.84
CA LEU A 207 -5.23 -4.02 4.22
C LEU A 207 -4.77 -2.57 4.37
N LYS A 208 -5.31 -1.64 3.58
CA LYS A 208 -5.12 -0.20 3.78
C LYS A 208 -6.00 0.26 4.93
N VAL A 209 -5.39 0.92 5.91
CA VAL A 209 -6.08 1.56 7.03
C VAL A 209 -5.98 3.06 6.80
N SER A 210 -7.12 3.75 6.75
CA SER A 210 -7.20 5.21 6.69
C SER A 210 -7.98 5.71 7.91
N VAL A 211 -7.37 6.64 8.66
CA VAL A 211 -7.96 7.28 9.85
C VAL A 211 -8.13 8.75 9.54
N VAL A 212 -9.38 9.23 9.55
CA VAL A 212 -9.75 10.62 9.24
C VAL A 212 -10.21 11.29 10.53
N ILE A 213 -9.60 12.44 10.86
CA ILE A 213 -9.89 13.19 12.09
C ILE A 213 -10.84 14.36 11.83
N ASP A 214 -10.80 14.96 10.64
CA ASP A 214 -11.84 15.91 10.20
C ASP A 214 -12.89 15.15 9.39
N SER A 215 -13.69 14.35 10.08
CA SER A 215 -14.70 13.47 9.48
C SER A 215 -15.83 14.26 8.78
N PRO A 216 -16.41 13.78 7.66
CA PRO A 216 -16.28 12.44 7.05
C PRO A 216 -15.18 12.29 5.98
N THR A 217 -14.63 13.40 5.49
CA THR A 217 -13.56 13.47 4.49
C THR A 217 -12.56 14.52 4.94
N ALA A 218 -11.27 14.24 4.83
CA ALA A 218 -10.20 15.04 5.42
C ALA A 218 -9.95 16.41 4.74
N VAL A 219 -10.96 17.27 4.58
CA VAL A 219 -10.87 18.59 3.90
C VAL A 219 -9.86 19.58 4.56
N THR A 220 -9.22 19.18 5.64
CA THR A 220 -8.15 19.95 6.30
C THR A 220 -6.80 19.21 6.30
N GLY A 221 -6.70 18.10 5.56
CA GLY A 221 -5.56 17.19 5.55
C GLY A 221 -5.37 16.41 6.84
N GLN A 222 -6.32 16.49 7.79
CA GLN A 222 -6.22 15.84 9.10
C GLN A 222 -6.67 14.38 9.00
N CYS A 223 -5.83 13.56 8.38
CA CYS A 223 -6.00 12.13 8.30
C CYS A 223 -4.63 11.46 8.24
N GLY A 224 -4.60 10.13 8.27
CA GLY A 224 -3.42 9.39 7.88
C GLY A 224 -3.76 7.98 7.44
N GLU A 225 -2.86 7.39 6.64
CA GLU A 225 -3.06 6.06 6.11
C GLU A 225 -1.78 5.23 5.99
N GLU A 226 -1.93 3.90 6.04
CA GLU A 226 -0.84 2.95 5.84
C GLU A 226 -1.37 1.55 5.56
N TYR A 227 -0.56 0.71 4.90
CA TYR A 227 -0.86 -0.70 4.70
C TYR A 227 -0.45 -1.56 5.90
N VAL A 228 -1.39 -2.37 6.38
CA VAL A 228 -1.11 -3.52 7.26
C VAL A 228 -0.65 -4.70 6.39
N ARG A 229 0.57 -5.16 6.62
CA ARG A 229 1.28 -6.11 5.74
C ARG A 229 1.05 -7.55 6.14
N THR A 230 0.76 -8.40 5.16
CA THR A 230 0.60 -9.85 5.33
C THR A 230 1.79 -10.50 6.00
N ALA A 231 3.02 -10.14 5.61
CA ALA A 231 4.25 -10.69 6.15
C ALA A 231 4.48 -10.38 7.64
N LEU A 232 3.77 -9.41 8.21
CA LEU A 232 3.86 -9.01 9.62
C LEU A 232 2.67 -9.49 10.46
N CYS A 233 1.79 -10.28 9.85
CA CYS A 233 0.60 -10.84 10.47
C CYS A 233 0.82 -12.31 10.84
N ALA A 234 0.28 -12.71 11.98
CA ALA A 234 0.26 -14.09 12.42
C ALA A 234 -1.11 -14.44 13.02
N LEU A 235 -1.61 -15.64 12.70
CA LEU A 235 -2.73 -16.24 13.40
C LEU A 235 -2.23 -16.88 14.69
N ASN A 236 -3.05 -16.80 15.73
CA ASN A 236 -2.83 -17.58 16.94
C ASN A 236 -3.07 -19.08 16.69
N SER A 237 -2.71 -19.92 17.67
CA SER A 237 -2.86 -21.38 17.57
C SER A 237 -4.28 -21.87 17.31
N SER A 238 -5.30 -21.11 17.69
CA SER A 238 -6.70 -21.45 17.42
C SER A 238 -7.21 -20.99 16.05
N GLY A 239 -6.40 -20.26 15.27
CA GLY A 239 -6.82 -19.68 13.98
C GLY A 239 -7.90 -18.61 14.08
N ARG A 240 -8.18 -18.09 15.30
CA ARG A 240 -9.29 -17.16 15.55
C ARG A 240 -8.87 -15.71 15.74
N THR A 241 -7.57 -15.47 15.96
CA THR A 241 -7.04 -14.13 16.20
C THR A 241 -5.89 -13.88 15.24
N LEU A 242 -6.07 -12.90 14.35
CA LEU A 242 -5.01 -12.32 13.53
C LEU A 242 -4.35 -11.19 14.32
N SER A 243 -3.03 -11.21 14.40
CA SER A 243 -2.24 -10.13 14.97
C SER A 243 -1.19 -9.67 13.99
N CYS A 244 -1.28 -8.42 13.55
CA CYS A 244 -0.33 -7.76 12.68
C CYS A 244 0.44 -6.71 13.47
N GLY A 245 1.76 -6.79 13.38
CA GLY A 245 2.67 -5.86 14.05
C GLY A 245 3.23 -4.78 13.13
N PRO A 246 3.82 -3.72 13.70
CA PRO A 246 4.58 -2.77 12.92
C PRO A 246 5.83 -3.43 12.35
N LEU A 247 6.41 -2.81 11.31
CA LEU A 247 7.76 -3.12 10.90
C LEU A 247 8.69 -2.94 12.12
N ARG A 248 9.42 -3.99 12.48
CA ARG A 248 10.52 -3.89 13.44
C ARG A 248 11.70 -3.20 12.73
N SER A 249 11.57 -1.90 12.49
CA SER A 249 12.68 -1.10 11.99
C SER A 249 13.58 -0.71 13.17
N PRO A 250 14.90 -0.83 13.06
CA PRO A 250 15.83 -0.22 14.03
C PRO A 250 15.71 1.32 14.06
N PHE A 251 14.99 1.90 13.11
CA PHE A 251 14.91 3.32 12.85
C PHE A 251 13.46 3.80 12.97
N SER A 252 13.27 4.99 13.56
CA SER A 252 11.96 5.64 13.61
C SER A 252 11.71 6.41 12.32
N CYS A 253 10.58 6.13 11.66
CA CYS A 253 10.17 6.86 10.45
C CYS A 253 9.77 8.33 10.70
N ARG A 254 9.75 8.77 11.96
CA ARG A 254 9.66 10.19 12.35
C ARG A 254 10.99 10.93 12.27
N SER A 255 12.09 10.19 12.20
CA SER A 255 13.41 10.80 12.23
C SER A 255 13.64 11.55 10.91
N PRO A 256 13.99 12.84 10.95
CA PRO A 256 14.35 13.58 9.74
C PRO A 256 15.74 13.18 9.20
N LEU A 257 16.42 12.21 9.83
CA LEU A 257 17.74 11.76 9.40
C LEU A 257 17.66 11.03 8.04
N PRO A 258 18.49 11.40 7.05
CA PRO A 258 18.45 10.79 5.71
C PRO A 258 18.51 9.25 5.70
N ASP A 259 19.37 8.63 6.53
CA ASP A 259 19.48 7.17 6.62
C ASP A 259 18.19 6.50 7.14
N ALA A 260 17.42 7.20 7.98
CA ALA A 260 16.13 6.71 8.47
C ALA A 260 15.07 6.82 7.36
N LEU A 261 15.04 7.93 6.62
CA LEU A 261 14.13 8.15 5.49
C LEU A 261 14.33 7.08 4.41
N VAL A 262 15.58 6.84 3.98
CA VAL A 262 15.91 5.80 2.97
C VAL A 262 15.33 4.44 3.36
N ARG A 263 15.52 4.02 4.61
CA ARG A 263 15.07 2.70 5.08
C ARG A 263 13.55 2.62 5.25
N CYS A 264 12.91 3.70 5.67
CA CYS A 264 11.46 3.76 5.81
C CYS A 264 10.76 3.76 4.44
N ASP A 265 11.26 4.56 3.50
CA ASP A 265 10.76 4.58 2.12
C ASP A 265 10.98 3.24 1.43
N LEU A 266 12.11 2.57 1.68
CA LEU A 266 12.33 1.22 1.15
C LEU A 266 11.20 0.29 1.60
N ALA A 267 10.92 0.28 2.90
CA ALA A 267 9.89 -0.59 3.43
C ALA A 267 8.51 -0.20 2.87
N ARG A 268 8.17 1.09 2.80
CA ARG A 268 6.90 1.58 2.22
C ARG A 268 6.72 1.16 0.76
N ALA A 269 7.72 1.39 -0.09
CA ALA A 269 7.68 0.98 -1.49
C ALA A 269 7.53 -0.55 -1.64
N VAL A 270 8.14 -1.34 -0.75
CA VAL A 270 7.93 -2.79 -0.70
C VAL A 270 6.47 -3.15 -0.42
N ALA A 271 5.76 -2.44 0.47
CA ALA A 271 4.32 -2.69 0.65
C ALA A 271 3.51 -2.26 -0.56
N ALA A 272 3.85 -1.11 -1.13
CA ALA A 272 3.16 -0.58 -2.30
C ALA A 272 3.30 -1.52 -3.51
N GLN A 273 4.42 -2.27 -3.61
CA GLN A 273 4.58 -3.34 -4.58
C GLN A 273 3.62 -4.53 -4.37
N GLU A 274 3.44 -4.98 -3.13
CA GLU A 274 2.46 -6.03 -2.81
C GLU A 274 1.03 -5.57 -3.12
N ALA A 275 0.71 -4.31 -2.82
CA ALA A 275 -0.56 -3.69 -3.17
C ALA A 275 -0.76 -3.60 -4.68
N TYR A 276 0.28 -3.21 -5.44
CA TYR A 276 0.24 -3.13 -6.90
C TYR A 276 0.05 -4.50 -7.56
N TRP A 277 0.73 -5.55 -7.05
CA TRP A 277 0.65 -6.89 -7.65
C TRP A 277 -0.78 -7.46 -7.64
N THR A 278 -1.58 -7.14 -6.62
CA THR A 278 -2.93 -7.70 -6.42
C THR A 278 -3.87 -7.48 -7.63
N PRO A 279 -4.03 -6.26 -8.18
CA PRO A 279 -4.75 -6.03 -9.43
C PRO A 279 -4.01 -6.46 -10.70
N HIS A 280 -2.69 -6.33 -10.73
CA HIS A 280 -1.93 -6.36 -11.99
C HIS A 280 -1.34 -7.73 -12.33
N LEU A 281 -1.32 -8.67 -11.36
CA LEU A 281 -0.65 -9.98 -11.47
C LEU A 281 0.84 -9.89 -11.88
N ALA A 282 1.43 -8.72 -11.68
CA ALA A 282 2.81 -8.39 -11.94
C ALA A 282 3.24 -7.23 -11.05
N TYR A 283 4.51 -7.19 -10.67
CA TYR A 283 5.09 -6.09 -9.91
C TYR A 283 5.45 -4.92 -10.84
N TYR A 284 5.32 -3.70 -10.32
CA TYR A 284 5.58 -2.48 -11.06
C TYR A 284 7.08 -2.28 -11.34
N SER A 285 7.41 -1.63 -12.47
CA SER A 285 8.77 -1.22 -12.82
C SER A 285 8.80 0.27 -13.13
N GLY A 286 9.75 1.00 -12.55
CA GLY A 286 9.89 2.44 -12.75
C GLY A 286 10.24 3.19 -11.47
N PRO A 287 10.09 4.52 -11.45
CA PRO A 287 10.18 5.33 -10.23
C PRO A 287 9.10 4.90 -9.23
N CYS A 288 9.44 4.77 -7.94
CA CYS A 288 8.47 4.30 -6.94
C CYS A 288 7.23 5.20 -6.80
N SER A 289 7.28 6.45 -7.27
CA SER A 289 6.13 7.35 -7.32
C SER A 289 5.00 6.88 -8.25
N GLY A 290 5.23 5.84 -9.07
CA GLY A 290 4.16 5.16 -9.81
C GLY A 290 3.51 4.01 -9.04
N LEU A 291 3.97 3.71 -7.82
CA LEU A 291 3.32 2.74 -6.95
C LEU A 291 2.14 3.39 -6.21
N PRO A 292 1.05 2.64 -5.99
CA PRO A 292 -0.13 3.14 -5.27
C PRO A 292 0.23 3.48 -3.83
N GLY A 293 -0.22 4.63 -3.35
CA GLY A 293 -0.04 5.10 -1.99
C GLY A 293 1.41 5.45 -1.63
N PHE A 294 2.30 5.59 -2.63
CA PHE A 294 3.72 5.83 -2.37
C PHE A 294 4.16 7.20 -2.86
N VAL A 295 4.51 8.05 -1.89
CA VAL A 295 5.28 9.27 -2.12
C VAL A 295 6.62 9.13 -1.40
N PRO A 296 7.76 9.29 -2.10
CA PRO A 296 9.06 9.27 -1.46
C PRO A 296 9.21 10.47 -0.52
N SER A 297 9.85 10.24 0.63
CA SER A 297 10.28 11.29 1.54
C SER A 297 11.16 12.31 0.81
N PRO A 298 11.16 13.59 1.23
CA PRO A 298 11.95 14.62 0.56
C PRO A 298 13.42 14.22 0.39
N GLY A 299 13.91 14.31 -0.85
CA GLY A 299 15.30 13.98 -1.21
C GLY A 299 15.62 12.50 -1.37
N VAL A 300 14.67 11.59 -1.10
CA VAL A 300 14.84 10.15 -1.34
C VAL A 300 14.53 9.83 -2.80
N ALA A 301 15.53 9.34 -3.52
CA ALA A 301 15.35 8.69 -4.82
C ALA A 301 14.91 7.24 -4.58
N CYS A 302 13.80 6.83 -5.18
CA CYS A 302 13.29 5.47 -5.10
C CYS A 302 12.95 4.92 -6.50
N THR A 303 13.49 3.75 -6.81
CA THR A 303 13.23 3.03 -8.06
C THR A 303 12.90 1.57 -7.80
N THR A 304 12.11 0.98 -8.69
CA THR A 304 11.75 -0.43 -8.59
C THR A 304 11.81 -1.14 -9.93
N THR A 305 12.10 -2.43 -9.87
CA THR A 305 12.12 -3.34 -11.02
C THR A 305 11.30 -4.56 -10.66
N GLY A 306 10.21 -4.77 -11.38
CA GLY A 306 9.24 -5.83 -11.15
C GLY A 306 9.17 -6.83 -12.30
N THR A 307 8.66 -8.01 -11.98
CA THR A 307 8.33 -9.10 -12.91
C THR A 307 6.97 -9.68 -12.51
N SER A 308 6.51 -10.76 -13.14
CA SER A 308 5.29 -11.46 -12.71
C SER A 308 5.41 -12.12 -11.34
N ALA A 309 6.63 -12.44 -10.88
CA ALA A 309 6.86 -13.24 -9.68
C ALA A 309 7.74 -12.57 -8.62
N ASN A 310 8.53 -11.57 -8.99
CA ASN A 310 9.52 -10.96 -8.13
C ASN A 310 9.70 -9.47 -8.39
N PHE A 311 10.26 -8.77 -7.41
CA PHE A 311 10.61 -7.36 -7.52
C PHE A 311 11.84 -6.98 -6.70
N ILE A 312 12.39 -5.83 -7.07
CA ILE A 312 13.50 -5.16 -6.40
C ILE A 312 13.06 -3.72 -6.15
N VAL A 313 13.36 -3.21 -4.96
CA VAL A 313 13.22 -1.77 -4.64
C VAL A 313 14.59 -1.25 -4.25
N VAL A 314 14.97 -0.08 -4.76
CA VAL A 314 16.19 0.62 -4.39
C VAL A 314 15.83 2.02 -3.91
N THR A 315 16.40 2.42 -2.79
CA THR A 315 16.25 3.76 -2.20
C THR A 315 17.61 4.35 -1.87
N ALA A 316 17.75 5.64 -2.14
CA ALA A 316 18.96 6.40 -1.84
C ALA A 316 18.62 7.86 -1.54
N HIS A 317 19.46 8.53 -0.76
CA HIS A 317 19.33 9.97 -0.50
C HIS A 317 20.72 10.59 -0.56
N GLY A 318 20.88 11.75 -1.20
CA GLY A 318 22.21 12.36 -1.43
C GLY A 318 23.00 12.67 -0.14
N ALA A 319 22.28 12.94 0.95
CA ALA A 319 22.85 13.14 2.30
C ALA A 319 22.82 11.89 3.22
N ALA A 320 22.34 10.73 2.74
CA ALA A 320 22.41 9.48 3.52
C ALA A 320 23.79 8.83 3.35
N ARG A 321 24.21 8.06 4.35
CA ARG A 321 25.45 7.28 4.29
C ARG A 321 25.25 6.04 3.44
N ASP A 322 24.10 5.40 3.61
CA ASP A 322 23.78 4.14 2.94
C ASP A 322 22.66 4.33 1.89
N ALA A 323 22.80 3.65 0.76
CA ALA A 323 21.65 3.29 -0.07
C ALA A 323 21.17 1.89 0.31
N CYS A 324 19.87 1.65 0.21
CA CYS A 324 19.27 0.39 0.61
C CYS A 324 18.47 -0.24 -0.53
N ALA A 325 18.53 -1.56 -0.62
CA ALA A 325 17.76 -2.35 -1.57
C ALA A 325 16.98 -3.46 -0.88
N TRP A 326 15.77 -3.70 -1.36
CA TRP A 326 14.97 -4.89 -1.08
C TRP A 326 15.04 -5.80 -2.30
N ASN A 327 15.30 -7.09 -2.09
CA ASN A 327 15.34 -8.09 -3.16
C ASN A 327 14.45 -9.27 -2.81
N SER A 328 13.31 -9.42 -3.51
CA SER A 328 12.38 -10.52 -3.30
C SER A 328 12.87 -11.85 -3.87
N CYS A 329 13.89 -11.83 -4.74
CA CYS A 329 14.44 -13.03 -5.40
C CYS A 329 15.33 -13.88 -4.49
N LEU A 330 15.68 -13.37 -3.31
CA LEU A 330 16.57 -14.07 -2.39
C LEU A 330 15.85 -15.25 -1.72
N ALA A 331 16.56 -16.37 -1.60
CA ALA A 331 16.04 -17.57 -0.94
C ALA A 331 15.74 -17.32 0.56
N PRO A 332 14.77 -18.05 1.16
CA PRO A 332 14.50 -18.00 2.59
C PRO A 332 15.78 -18.13 3.42
N GLY A 333 15.97 -17.23 4.40
CA GLY A 333 17.16 -17.20 5.26
C GLY A 333 18.27 -16.23 4.83
N ARG A 334 18.16 -15.60 3.65
CA ARG A 334 18.98 -14.43 3.30
C ARG A 334 18.27 -13.13 3.69
N PRO A 335 19.00 -12.08 4.12
CA PRO A 335 18.38 -10.80 4.40
C PRO A 335 17.89 -10.19 3.09
N HIS A 336 16.56 -10.07 2.95
CA HIS A 336 15.93 -9.42 1.81
C HIS A 336 16.28 -7.93 1.72
N VAL A 337 16.64 -7.30 2.84
CA VAL A 337 17.11 -5.91 2.91
C VAL A 337 18.64 -5.87 2.98
N VAL A 338 19.25 -5.13 2.07
CA VAL A 338 20.69 -4.86 2.07
C VAL A 338 20.91 -3.36 2.01
N CYS A 339 21.67 -2.80 2.96
CA CYS A 339 22.10 -1.40 2.94
C CYS A 339 23.62 -1.34 2.83
N LYS A 340 24.15 -0.51 1.95
CA LYS A 340 25.58 -0.33 1.72
C LYS A 340 25.91 1.15 1.55
N ARG A 341 27.13 1.55 1.94
CA ARG A 341 27.61 2.90 1.68
C ARG A 341 27.68 3.19 0.18
N GLY A 342 27.18 4.35 -0.23
CA GLY A 342 27.17 4.76 -1.62
C GLY A 342 26.10 4.06 -2.46
N ALA A 343 26.27 4.04 -3.78
CA ALA A 343 25.28 3.47 -4.70
C ALA A 343 25.12 1.95 -4.52
N ILE A 344 23.89 1.47 -4.66
CA ILE A 344 23.56 0.05 -4.62
C ILE A 344 22.83 -0.37 -5.89
N SER A 345 23.25 -1.51 -6.45
CA SER A 345 22.52 -2.22 -7.51
C SER A 345 22.13 -3.59 -6.97
N ALA A 346 20.89 -3.99 -7.20
CA ALA A 346 20.41 -5.33 -6.90
C ALA A 346 19.84 -5.97 -8.17
N SER A 347 20.09 -7.27 -8.34
CA SER A 347 19.57 -8.08 -9.44
C SER A 347 19.04 -9.41 -8.91
N CYS A 348 18.11 -10.00 -9.66
CA CYS A 348 17.58 -11.34 -9.38
C CYS A 348 18.48 -12.46 -9.93
N SER A 349 19.39 -12.12 -10.85
CA SER A 349 20.57 -12.92 -11.15
C SER A 349 21.57 -12.75 -10.00
N GLY A 350 21.87 -13.86 -9.33
CA GLY A 350 22.79 -13.91 -8.19
C GLY A 350 24.18 -13.38 -8.49
#